data_AF-A0A1M7P936-F1
#
_entry.id   AF-A0A1M7P936-F1
#
_cell.length_a   1.000
_cell.length_b   1.000
_cell.length_c   1.000
_cell.angle_alpha   90.00
_cell.angle_beta   90.00
_cell.angle_gamma   90.00
#
_symmetry.space_group_name_H-M   'P 1'
#
loop_
_entity.id
_entity.type
_entity.pdbx_description
1 polymer ?
#
loop_
_entity_poly.entity_id
_entity_poly.type
_entity_poly.pdbx_seq_one_letter_code
_entity_poly.pdbx_strand_id
1 'polypeptide(L)'
;MSNKSISILFIATVVVQILSAILFSMFSDGFYSLSDGQLFKCGDLVSSGGDDEVIMLVFAGLVFPALFRIFRMKRKASGAEAFIFIGIMGASIWIALQSSDCGEFATTMIGNRDPFLLVFFVSGLLSVLTMVKLAVRP
;
A
#
# COMPACT_ATOMS: atom_id res chain seq x y z
N MET A 1 21.74 -13.73 -0.96
CA MET A 1 20.70 -13.48 0.08
C MET A 1 20.00 -14.77 0.44
N SER A 2 20.03 -15.12 1.72
CA SER A 2 19.27 -16.24 2.31
C SER A 2 17.77 -15.92 2.34
N ASN A 3 16.92 -16.95 2.33
CA ASN A 3 15.47 -16.78 2.48
C ASN A 3 15.11 -15.97 3.73
N LYS A 4 15.86 -16.13 4.82
CA LYS A 4 15.70 -15.32 6.04
C LYS A 4 15.86 -13.82 5.76
N SER A 5 16.91 -13.43 5.02
CA SER A 5 17.18 -12.03 4.70
C SER A 5 16.09 -11.43 3.80
N ILE A 6 15.56 -12.19 2.85
CA ILE A 6 14.51 -11.71 1.95
C ILE A 6 13.18 -11.60 2.72
N SER A 7 12.88 -12.52 3.63
CA SER A 7 11.72 -12.42 4.53
C SER A 7 11.79 -11.17 5.41
N ILE A 8 12.95 -10.87 5.98
CA ILE A 8 13.15 -9.67 6.81
C ILE A 8 12.92 -8.42 5.97
N LEU A 9 13.48 -8.38 4.75
CA LEU A 9 13.28 -7.24 3.84
C LEU A 9 11.80 -7.07 3.49
N PHE A 10 11.11 -8.17 3.14
CA PHE A 10 9.67 -8.16 2.88
C PHE A 10 8.87 -7.60 4.06
N ILE A 11 9.11 -8.13 5.27
CA ILE A 11 8.42 -7.69 6.49
C ILE A 11 8.71 -6.20 6.74
N ALA A 12 9.97 -5.77 6.64
CA ALA A 12 10.33 -4.37 6.83
C ALA A 12 9.60 -3.46 5.82
N THR A 13 9.53 -3.84 4.54
CA THR A 13 8.82 -3.07 3.52
C THR A 13 7.31 -2.99 3.77
N VAL A 14 6.70 -4.08 4.26
CA VAL A 14 5.27 -4.10 4.60
C VAL A 14 4.99 -3.27 5.86
N VAL A 15 5.87 -3.31 6.86
CA VAL A 15 5.76 -2.44 8.04
C VAL A 15 5.85 -0.97 7.66
N VAL A 16 6.77 -0.61 6.76
CA VAL A 16 6.86 0.75 6.23
C VAL A 16 5.56 1.16 5.53
N GLN A 17 4.95 0.28 4.72
CA GLN A 17 3.65 0.57 4.08
C GLN A 17 2.55 0.85 5.10
N ILE A 18 2.42 0.00 6.12
CA ILE A 18 1.41 0.17 7.16
C ILE A 18 1.62 1.49 7.90
N LEU A 19 2.87 1.80 8.28
CA LEU A 19 3.20 3.06 8.94
C LEU A 19 2.92 4.26 8.03
N SER A 20 3.27 4.20 6.75
CA SER A 20 2.99 5.25 5.78
C SER A 20 1.49 5.50 5.64
N ALA A 21 0.67 4.45 5.57
CA ALA A 21 -0.78 4.58 5.52
C ALA A 21 -1.35 5.24 6.79
N ILE A 22 -0.88 4.82 7.97
CA ILE A 22 -1.28 5.44 9.25
C ILE A 22 -0.86 6.91 9.30
N LEU A 23 0.38 7.22 8.94
CA LEU A 23 0.90 8.59 8.95
C LEU A 23 0.18 9.47 7.93
N PHE A 24 -0.19 8.93 6.76
CA PHE A 24 -1.05 9.62 5.80
C PHE A 24 -2.38 9.99 6.44
N SER A 25 -3.08 9.03 7.06
CA SER A 25 -4.37 9.28 7.72
C SER A 25 -4.28 10.28 8.88
N MET A 26 -3.15 10.35 9.59
CA MET A 26 -2.99 11.24 10.74
C MET A 26 -2.46 12.64 10.41
N PHE A 27 -1.59 12.75 9.40
CA PHE A 27 -0.80 13.96 9.14
C PHE A 27 -0.92 14.49 7.71
N SER A 28 -1.44 13.72 6.77
CA SER A 28 -1.69 14.25 5.43
C SER A 28 -2.96 15.09 5.41
N ASP A 29 -2.99 16.02 4.47
CA ASP A 29 -4.19 16.79 4.14
C ASP A 29 -5.25 15.94 3.42
N GLY A 30 -5.01 14.64 3.23
CA GLY A 30 -5.94 13.70 2.60
C GLY A 30 -5.75 13.66 1.09
N PHE A 31 -6.74 13.11 0.38
CA PHE A 31 -6.66 13.02 -1.08
C PHE A 31 -7.04 14.33 -1.77
N TYR A 32 -6.40 14.54 -2.92
CA TYR A 32 -6.64 15.64 -3.83
C TYR A 32 -7.21 15.12 -5.15
N SER A 33 -7.96 15.97 -5.82
CA SER A 33 -8.43 15.77 -7.19
C SER A 33 -8.06 16.98 -8.05
N LEU A 34 -7.99 16.77 -9.37
CA LEU A 34 -7.67 17.80 -10.35
C LEU A 34 -8.96 18.24 -11.05
N SER A 35 -9.39 19.48 -10.85
CA SER A 35 -10.52 20.09 -11.59
C SER A 35 -10.04 21.39 -12.20
N ASP A 36 -10.26 21.56 -13.50
CA ASP A 36 -9.87 22.75 -14.26
C ASP A 36 -8.41 23.21 -14.06
N GLY A 37 -7.50 22.23 -13.88
CA GLY A 37 -6.07 22.48 -13.70
C GLY A 37 -5.67 22.96 -12.29
N GLN A 38 -6.60 23.03 -11.35
CA GLN A 38 -6.32 23.32 -9.94
C GLN A 38 -6.50 22.08 -9.06
N LEU A 39 -5.59 21.91 -8.11
CA LEU A 39 -5.67 20.87 -7.09
C LEU A 39 -6.65 21.33 -6.01
N PHE A 40 -7.65 20.50 -5.71
CA PHE A 40 -8.58 20.75 -4.61
C PHE A 40 -8.62 19.53 -3.67
N LYS A 41 -8.87 19.80 -2.38
CA LYS A 41 -8.87 18.80 -1.31
C LYS A 41 -10.23 18.12 -1.25
N CYS A 42 -10.23 16.78 -1.27
CA CYS A 42 -11.48 16.01 -1.26
C CYS A 42 -12.19 16.01 0.08
N GLY A 43 -11.46 16.20 1.19
CA GLY A 43 -12.04 16.33 2.53
C GLY A 43 -12.95 17.55 2.72
N ASP A 44 -12.88 18.55 1.84
CA ASP A 44 -13.76 19.72 1.88
C ASP A 44 -15.14 19.45 1.27
N LEU A 45 -15.31 18.31 0.57
CA LEU A 45 -16.60 17.85 0.05
C LEU A 45 -17.21 16.86 1.04
N VAL A 46 -18.34 17.24 1.64
CA VAL A 46 -19.08 16.54 2.72
C VAL A 46 -19.41 15.06 2.41
N SER A 47 -19.28 14.63 1.16
CA SER A 47 -19.57 13.25 0.70
C SER A 47 -18.35 12.32 0.61
N SER A 48 -17.11 12.82 0.75
CA SER A 48 -15.90 12.04 0.42
C SER A 48 -15.25 11.33 1.61
N GLY A 49 -15.63 11.65 2.85
CA GLY A 49 -14.99 11.10 4.05
C GLY A 49 -15.15 9.59 4.26
N GLY A 50 -16.09 8.94 3.55
CA GLY A 50 -16.30 7.50 3.63
C GLY A 50 -15.32 6.66 2.81
N ASP A 51 -14.74 7.22 1.74
CA ASP A 51 -13.84 6.49 0.84
C ASP A 51 -12.43 6.33 1.43
N ASP A 52 -11.99 7.30 2.24
CA ASP A 52 -10.70 7.30 2.93
C ASP A 52 -10.58 6.14 3.94
N GLU A 53 -11.67 5.80 4.63
CA GLU A 53 -11.71 4.70 5.59
C GLU A 53 -11.61 3.32 4.91
N VAL A 54 -12.24 3.16 3.74
CA VAL A 54 -12.19 1.91 2.95
C VAL A 54 -10.77 1.65 2.46
N ILE A 55 -10.10 2.70 1.96
CA ILE A 55 -8.70 2.64 1.51
C ILE A 55 -7.78 2.19 2.67
N MET A 56 -7.97 2.77 3.85
CA MET A 56 -7.20 2.41 5.05
C MET A 56 -7.42 0.97 5.49
N LEU A 57 -8.64 0.44 5.36
CA LEU A 57 -8.98 -0.94 5.72
C LEU A 57 -8.28 -1.95 4.80
N VAL A 58 -8.15 -1.63 3.50
CA VAL A 58 -7.39 -2.48 2.56
C VAL A 58 -5.91 -2.49 2.92
N PHE A 59 -5.33 -1.37 3.34
CA PHE A 59 -3.94 -1.33 3.81
C PHE A 59 -3.72 -2.09 5.12
N ALA A 60 -4.69 -2.08 6.03
CA ALA A 60 -4.65 -2.91 7.25
C ALA A 60 -4.58 -4.41 6.92
N GLY A 61 -5.11 -4.83 5.77
CA GLY A 61 -5.00 -6.20 5.26
C GLY A 61 -3.55 -6.68 5.07
N LEU A 62 -2.58 -5.79 4.84
CA LEU A 62 -1.17 -6.13 4.67
C LEU A 62 -0.51 -6.69 5.95
N VAL A 63 -1.15 -6.52 7.11
CA VAL A 63 -0.68 -7.13 8.38
C VAL A 63 -0.68 -8.65 8.30
N PHE A 64 -1.70 -9.26 7.67
CA PHE A 64 -1.81 -10.71 7.57
C PHE A 64 -0.62 -11.38 6.87
N PRO A 65 -0.23 -10.99 5.64
CA PRO A 65 0.93 -11.59 4.98
C PRO A 65 2.24 -11.32 5.75
N ALA A 66 2.39 -10.17 6.42
CA ALA A 66 3.55 -9.92 7.28
C ALA A 66 3.61 -10.90 8.46
N LEU A 67 2.49 -11.14 9.16
CA LEU A 67 2.39 -12.10 10.26
C LEU A 67 2.68 -13.52 9.79
N PHE A 68 2.07 -13.96 8.68
CA PHE A 68 2.36 -15.28 8.10
C PHE A 68 3.86 -15.46 7.80
N ARG A 69 4.51 -14.40 7.32
CA ARG A 69 5.94 -14.42 7.02
C ARG A 69 6.81 -14.51 8.26
N ILE A 70 6.43 -13.86 9.36
CA ILE A 70 7.15 -13.95 10.64
C ILE A 70 7.20 -15.42 11.11
N PHE A 71 6.09 -16.14 11.05
CA PHE A 71 6.04 -17.57 11.44
C PHE A 71 6.81 -18.49 10.48
N ARG A 72 6.95 -18.11 9.20
CA ARG A 72 7.60 -18.93 8.16
C ARG A 72 8.92 -18.35 7.64
N MET A 73 9.60 -17.53 8.44
CA MET A 73 10.72 -16.68 8.02
C MET A 73 11.89 -17.42 7.33
N LYS A 74 12.12 -18.69 7.69
CA LYS A 74 13.19 -19.54 7.12
C LYS A 74 12.76 -20.38 5.91
N ARG A 75 11.45 -20.48 5.65
CA ARG A 75 10.87 -21.35 4.60
C ARG A 75 10.53 -20.52 3.36
N LYS A 76 10.32 -21.17 2.22
CA LYS A 76 9.79 -20.49 1.02
C LYS A 76 8.40 -19.91 1.29
N ALA A 77 8.02 -18.88 0.53
CA ALA A 77 6.64 -18.43 0.52
C ALA A 77 5.77 -19.53 -0.10
N SER A 78 4.63 -19.81 0.51
CA SER A 78 3.67 -20.73 -0.10
C SER A 78 2.93 -20.03 -1.25
N GLY A 79 2.43 -20.78 -2.24
CA GLY A 79 1.63 -20.21 -3.32
C GLY A 79 0.40 -19.45 -2.78
N ALA A 80 -0.24 -19.95 -1.73
CA ALA A 80 -1.35 -19.29 -1.06
C ALA A 80 -0.94 -17.96 -0.38
N GLU A 81 0.20 -17.93 0.30
CA GLU A 81 0.75 -16.71 0.93
C GLU A 81 1.04 -15.63 -0.11
N ALA A 82 1.65 -16.01 -1.24
CA ALA A 82 1.91 -15.12 -2.35
C ALA A 82 0.61 -14.64 -3.01
N PHE A 83 -0.36 -15.52 -3.21
CA PHE A 83 -1.67 -15.18 -3.77
C PHE A 83 -2.44 -14.19 -2.89
N ILE A 84 -2.49 -14.42 -1.57
CA ILE A 84 -3.14 -13.51 -0.62
C ILE A 84 -2.48 -12.13 -0.67
N PHE A 85 -1.14 -12.07 -0.60
CA PHE A 85 -0.41 -10.82 -0.64
C PHE A 85 -0.62 -10.06 -1.97
N ILE A 86 -0.49 -10.76 -3.11
CA ILE A 86 -0.70 -10.16 -4.43
C ILE A 86 -2.15 -9.72 -4.61
N GLY A 87 -3.12 -10.48 -4.08
CA GLY A 87 -4.53 -10.10 -4.10
C GLY A 87 -4.80 -8.81 -3.33
N ILE A 88 -4.24 -8.68 -2.12
CA ILE A 88 -4.37 -7.47 -1.30
C ILE A 88 -3.68 -6.29 -1.98
N MET A 89 -2.43 -6.45 -2.45
CA MET A 89 -1.71 -5.40 -3.18
C MET A 89 -2.41 -5.00 -4.48
N GLY A 90 -2.95 -5.98 -5.20
CA GLY A 90 -3.73 -5.75 -6.42
C GLY A 90 -5.00 -4.98 -6.14
N ALA A 91 -5.73 -5.32 -5.07
CA ALA A 91 -6.90 -4.55 -4.62
C ALA A 91 -6.52 -3.13 -4.20
N SER A 92 -5.42 -2.96 -3.46
CA SER A 92 -4.90 -1.64 -3.09
C SER A 92 -4.56 -0.78 -4.30
N ILE A 93 -3.88 -1.34 -5.30
CA ILE A 93 -3.54 -0.64 -6.55
C ILE A 93 -4.80 -0.36 -7.36
N TRP A 94 -5.73 -1.32 -7.43
CA TRP A 94 -7.00 -1.14 -8.13
C TRP A 94 -7.79 0.03 -7.54
N ILE A 95 -7.92 0.10 -6.22
CA ILE A 95 -8.57 1.20 -5.52
C ILE A 95 -7.81 2.52 -5.74
N ALA A 96 -6.48 2.49 -5.72
CA ALA A 96 -5.66 3.68 -6.01
C ALA A 96 -5.80 4.17 -7.48
N LEU A 97 -6.07 3.27 -8.42
CA LEU A 97 -6.25 3.60 -9.84
C LEU A 97 -7.70 3.94 -10.19
N GLN A 98 -8.65 3.47 -9.38
CA GLN A 98 -10.04 3.84 -9.54
C GLN A 98 -10.16 5.30 -9.11
N SER A 99 -10.32 6.20 -10.08
CA SER A 99 -10.69 7.58 -9.81
C SER A 99 -12.07 7.55 -9.15
N SER A 100 -12.10 7.57 -7.82
CA SER A 100 -13.29 7.96 -7.10
C SER A 100 -13.65 9.38 -7.53
N ASP A 101 -14.94 9.72 -7.55
CA ASP A 101 -15.44 11.04 -7.96
C ASP A 101 -14.75 12.19 -7.19
N CYS A 102 -14.15 11.88 -6.03
CA CYS A 102 -13.08 12.65 -5.44
C CYS A 102 -12.05 11.70 -4.80
N GLY A 103 -10.76 11.84 -5.13
CA GLY A 103 -9.68 11.20 -4.40
C GLY A 103 -8.68 10.44 -5.29
N GLU A 104 -7.97 11.18 -6.13
CA GLU A 104 -7.02 10.55 -7.05
C GLU A 104 -5.68 10.28 -6.35
N PHE A 105 -5.37 9.00 -6.11
CA PHE A 105 -4.11 8.58 -5.50
C PHE A 105 -2.90 9.10 -6.30
N ALA A 106 -2.94 8.99 -7.63
CA ALA A 106 -1.86 9.44 -8.50
C ALA A 106 -1.68 10.97 -8.44
N THR A 107 -2.77 11.72 -8.46
CA THR A 107 -2.75 13.20 -8.39
C THR A 107 -2.31 13.69 -7.02
N THR A 108 -2.69 13.01 -5.94
CA THR A 108 -2.21 13.31 -4.59
C THR A 108 -0.71 13.00 -4.45
N MET A 109 -0.29 11.83 -4.95
CA MET A 109 1.11 11.39 -4.88
C MET A 109 2.05 12.23 -5.76
N ILE A 110 1.62 12.62 -6.96
CA ILE A 110 2.47 13.31 -7.95
C ILE A 110 2.23 14.83 -7.94
N GLY A 111 0.97 15.25 -7.91
CA GLY A 111 0.56 16.66 -7.93
C GLY A 111 0.85 17.37 -6.61
N ASN A 112 0.37 16.80 -5.49
CA ASN A 112 0.66 17.34 -4.14
C ASN A 112 2.02 16.86 -3.58
N ARG A 113 2.70 15.92 -4.25
CA ARG A 113 3.95 15.30 -3.79
C ARG A 113 3.86 14.76 -2.37
N ASP A 114 2.73 14.12 -2.04
CA ASP A 114 2.55 13.56 -0.69
C ASP A 114 3.65 12.52 -0.38
N PRO A 115 4.49 12.76 0.64
CA PRO A 115 5.63 11.89 0.93
C PRO A 115 5.19 10.52 1.47
N PHE A 116 4.03 10.42 2.12
CA PHE A 116 3.54 9.17 2.70
C PHE A 116 3.04 8.22 1.61
N LEU A 117 2.29 8.72 0.63
CA LEU A 117 1.85 7.93 -0.52
C LEU A 117 3.03 7.51 -1.42
N LEU A 118 4.03 8.38 -1.59
CA LEU A 118 5.25 8.04 -2.32
C LEU A 118 6.03 6.91 -1.63
N VAL A 119 6.24 7.01 -0.31
CA VAL A 119 6.92 5.95 0.46
C VAL A 119 6.10 4.66 0.40
N PHE A 120 4.78 4.74 0.52
CA PHE A 120 3.88 3.60 0.38
C PHE A 120 4.07 2.90 -0.98
N PHE A 121 4.06 3.65 -2.08
CA PHE A 121 4.21 3.11 -3.42
C PHE A 121 5.57 2.45 -3.65
N VAL A 122 6.67 3.13 -3.28
CA VAL A 122 8.03 2.60 -3.46
C VAL A 122 8.26 1.35 -2.62
N SER A 123 7.81 1.36 -1.37
CA SER A 123 7.92 0.20 -0.49
C SER A 123 7.01 -0.94 -0.94
N GLY A 124 5.82 -0.65 -1.48
CA GLY A 124 4.92 -1.60 -2.13
C GLY A 124 5.56 -2.33 -3.30
N LEU A 125 6.26 -1.60 -4.15
CA LEU A 125 6.99 -2.19 -5.28
C LEU A 125 8.11 -3.14 -4.80
N LEU A 126 8.82 -2.74 -3.74
CA LEU A 126 9.86 -3.56 -3.14
C LEU A 126 9.31 -4.81 -2.42
N SER A 127 8.16 -4.71 -1.76
CA SER A 127 7.49 -5.85 -1.11
C SER A 127 7.00 -6.87 -2.15
N VAL A 128 6.48 -6.42 -3.30
CA VAL A 128 6.12 -7.29 -4.42
C VAL A 128 7.33 -8.03 -4.97
N LEU A 129 8.42 -7.31 -5.26
CA LEU A 129 9.65 -7.91 -5.77
C LEU A 129 10.24 -8.95 -4.80
N THR A 130 10.22 -8.66 -3.50
CA THR A 130 10.71 -9.60 -2.48
C THR A 130 9.79 -10.81 -2.33
N MET A 131 8.47 -10.65 -2.43
CA MET A 131 7.51 -11.76 -2.39
C MET A 131 7.65 -12.69 -3.59
N VAL A 132 7.74 -12.14 -4.81
CA VAL A 132 7.99 -12.93 -6.03
C VAL A 132 9.28 -13.72 -5.90
N LYS A 133 10.34 -13.07 -5.38
CA LYS A 133 11.64 -13.74 -5.17
C LYS A 133 11.56 -14.87 -4.12
N LEU A 134 10.70 -14.75 -3.11
CA LEU A 134 10.47 -15.78 -2.10
C LEU A 134 9.59 -16.93 -2.60
N ALA A 135 8.72 -16.67 -3.57
CA ALA A 135 7.84 -17.66 -4.18
C ALA A 135 8.53 -18.47 -5.30
N VAL A 136 9.40 -17.83 -6.08
CA VAL A 136 10.05 -18.45 -7.26
C VAL A 136 11.36 -19.18 -6.92
N ARG A 137 12.05 -18.81 -5.83
CA ARG A 137 13.35 -19.43 -5.52
C ARG A 137 13.23 -20.89 -5.02
N PRO A 138 14.07 -21.81 -5.54
CA PRO A 138 14.16 -23.20 -5.08
C PRO A 138 14.84 -23.34 -3.71
#